data_AF-A0A358M858-F1
#
_entry.id   AF-A0A358M858-F1
#
_cell.length_a   1.000
_cell.length_b   1.000
_cell.length_c   1.000
_cell.angle_alpha   90.00
_cell.angle_beta   90.00
_cell.angle_gamma   90.00
#
_symmetry.space_group_name_H-M   'P 1'
#
loop_
_entity.id
_entity.type
_entity.pdbx_description
1 polymer ?
#
loop_
_entity_poly.entity_id
_entity_poly.type
_entity_poly.pdbx_seq_one_letter_code
_entity_poly.pdbx_strand_id
1 'polypeptide(L)'
;MFHCHARQPYGIIYKNKTERVAEMIKLSGPEELEMLKETLGEELYARIAACRRICIPVREGYFLLFSLLDLKNDRKKEDPVYLYCSREDAFFFTRSVRCREILEDGEKQENALRCVAHFFAALTAEDVDGLERLEAEIETLEDLLLTARKPSDNTEKRIIRIRKKLLRLKRYYEQLRMILGELTEDDA
;
A
#
# COMPACT_ATOMS: atom_id res chain seq x y z
N MET A 1 -9.50 -33.15 4.38
CA MET A 1 -10.29 -32.09 5.04
C MET A 1 -9.29 -31.06 5.58
N PHE A 2 -9.00 -30.00 4.81
CA PHE A 2 -8.27 -28.81 5.25
C PHE A 2 -9.21 -27.63 4.98
N HIS A 3 -9.67 -26.98 6.04
CA HIS A 3 -10.51 -25.80 5.97
C HIS A 3 -9.66 -24.61 5.53
N CYS A 4 -9.73 -24.26 4.25
CA CYS A 4 -9.23 -22.99 3.76
C CYS A 4 -10.30 -21.94 4.06
N HIS A 5 -10.22 -21.25 5.20
CA HIS A 5 -10.98 -20.03 5.41
C HIS A 5 -10.46 -19.00 4.40
N ALA A 6 -11.10 -18.93 3.23
CA ALA A 6 -10.86 -17.89 2.25
C ALA A 6 -11.20 -16.54 2.90
N ARG A 7 -10.17 -15.83 3.37
CA ARG A 7 -10.30 -14.47 3.90
C ARG A 7 -10.62 -13.55 2.72
N GLN A 8 -11.88 -13.17 2.62
CA GLN A 8 -12.46 -12.27 1.62
C GLN A 8 -11.82 -10.86 1.70
N PRO A 9 -11.42 -10.25 0.57
CA PRO A 9 -10.96 -8.85 0.55
C PRO A 9 -12.13 -7.87 0.78
N TYR A 10 -11.83 -6.62 1.14
CA TYR A 10 -12.82 -5.53 1.25
C TYR A 10 -12.55 -4.49 0.17
N GLY A 11 -13.60 -3.91 -0.40
CA GLY A 11 -13.57 -2.88 -1.42
C GLY A 11 -14.21 -1.58 -0.92
N ILE A 12 -13.64 -0.42 -1.29
CA ILE A 12 -14.26 0.90 -1.07
C ILE A 12 -14.36 1.59 -2.43
N ILE A 13 -15.57 2.06 -2.75
CA ILE A 13 -15.93 2.59 -4.07
C ILE A 13 -16.30 4.07 -3.98
N TYR A 14 -15.66 4.89 -4.82
CA TYR A 14 -16.01 6.30 -5.03
C TYR A 14 -16.53 6.49 -6.46
N LYS A 15 -17.79 6.95 -6.63
CA LYS A 15 -18.43 7.23 -7.94
C LYS A 15 -18.94 8.67 -8.07
N ASN A 16 -18.96 9.23 -9.28
CA ASN A 16 -19.48 10.59 -9.54
C ASN A 16 -21.00 10.67 -9.89
N LYS A 17 -21.71 11.60 -9.21
CA LYS A 17 -23.09 12.18 -9.40
C LYS A 17 -24.22 11.23 -9.82
N THR A 18 -25.10 10.79 -8.92
CA THR A 18 -26.21 11.60 -8.33
C THR A 18 -26.55 11.13 -6.90
N GLU A 19 -25.95 10.02 -6.48
CA GLU A 19 -26.02 9.46 -5.13
C GLU A 19 -24.58 9.19 -4.70
N ARG A 20 -24.01 10.10 -3.90
CA ARG A 20 -22.73 9.86 -3.24
C ARG A 20 -22.95 8.75 -2.23
N VAL A 21 -22.46 7.56 -2.53
CA VAL A 21 -22.30 6.51 -1.51
C VAL A 21 -20.88 6.00 -1.64
N ALA A 22 -20.00 6.43 -0.71
CA ALA A 22 -18.80 5.66 -0.43
C ALA A 22 -19.31 4.35 0.18
N GLU A 23 -19.43 3.30 -0.64
CA GLU A 23 -19.87 2.00 -0.17
C GLU A 23 -18.64 1.16 0.18
N MET A 24 -18.52 0.82 1.47
CA MET A 24 -17.67 -0.27 1.91
C MET A 24 -18.31 -1.59 1.50
N ILE A 25 -17.92 -2.12 0.35
CA ILE A 25 -18.38 -3.44 -0.10
C ILE A 25 -17.43 -4.50 0.47
N LYS A 26 -17.95 -5.42 1.26
CA LYS A 26 -17.21 -6.61 1.66
C LYS A 26 -17.16 -7.58 0.47
N LEU A 27 -16.05 -7.59 -0.25
CA LEU A 27 -15.89 -8.40 -1.47
C LEU A 27 -15.78 -9.88 -1.10
N SER A 28 -16.93 -10.54 -1.16
CA SER A 28 -17.14 -11.84 -0.59
C SER A 28 -17.17 -12.93 -1.65
N GLY A 29 -17.27 -12.58 -2.95
CA GLY A 29 -17.60 -13.56 -3.99
C GLY A 29 -16.97 -13.33 -5.37
N PRO A 30 -17.08 -14.35 -6.25
CA PRO A 30 -16.61 -14.31 -7.64
C PRO A 30 -17.31 -13.23 -8.50
N GLU A 31 -18.54 -12.85 -8.18
CA GLU A 31 -19.34 -11.85 -8.89
C GLU A 31 -18.70 -10.44 -8.86
N GLU A 32 -18.02 -10.08 -7.77
CA GLU A 32 -17.39 -8.76 -7.62
C GLU A 32 -15.98 -8.73 -8.26
N LEU A 33 -15.32 -9.90 -8.36
CA LEU A 33 -14.15 -10.10 -9.23
C LEU A 33 -14.53 -10.04 -10.72
N GLU A 34 -15.77 -10.41 -11.05
CA GLU A 34 -16.37 -10.22 -12.38
C GLU A 34 -16.60 -8.74 -12.68
N MET A 35 -17.05 -7.91 -11.73
CA MET A 35 -17.07 -6.44 -11.90
C MET A 35 -15.67 -5.88 -12.24
N LEU A 36 -14.62 -6.39 -11.59
CA LEU A 36 -13.23 -6.03 -11.91
C LEU A 36 -12.87 -6.44 -13.34
N LYS A 37 -13.29 -7.64 -13.79
CA LYS A 37 -13.10 -8.09 -15.18
C LYS A 37 -13.88 -7.25 -16.19
N GLU A 38 -15.10 -6.85 -15.88
CA GLU A 38 -15.92 -5.97 -16.73
C GLU A 38 -15.30 -4.57 -16.84
N THR A 39 -14.78 -4.04 -15.74
CA THR A 39 -14.20 -2.69 -15.67
C THR A 39 -12.78 -2.64 -16.26
N LEU A 40 -11.94 -3.63 -15.95
CA LEU A 40 -10.52 -3.67 -16.36
C LEU A 40 -10.32 -4.37 -17.71
N GLY A 41 -11.26 -5.22 -18.12
CA GLY A 41 -11.10 -6.15 -19.23
C GLY A 41 -10.33 -7.41 -18.84
N GLU A 42 -10.70 -8.55 -19.44
CA GLU A 42 -10.13 -9.89 -19.17
C GLU A 42 -8.60 -9.94 -19.32
N GLU A 43 -8.05 -9.25 -20.33
CA GLU A 43 -6.61 -9.24 -20.60
C GLU A 43 -5.82 -8.52 -19.50
N LEU A 44 -6.36 -7.41 -18.98
CA LEU A 44 -5.73 -6.66 -17.91
C LEU A 44 -5.85 -7.40 -16.57
N TYR A 45 -6.99 -8.03 -16.30
CA TYR A 45 -7.18 -8.87 -15.11
C TYR A 45 -6.17 -10.03 -15.08
N ALA A 46 -5.96 -10.71 -16.21
CA ALA A 46 -4.95 -11.75 -16.34
C ALA A 46 -3.52 -11.21 -16.13
N ARG A 47 -3.22 -10.01 -16.63
CA ARG A 47 -1.93 -9.33 -16.43
C ARG A 47 -1.71 -8.92 -14.98
N ILE A 48 -2.74 -8.45 -14.26
CA ILE A 48 -2.69 -8.10 -12.84
C ILE A 48 -2.40 -9.34 -11.99
N ALA A 49 -3.04 -10.48 -12.30
CA ALA A 49 -2.77 -11.74 -11.63
C ALA A 49 -1.32 -12.23 -11.84
N ALA A 50 -0.72 -11.91 -13.00
CA ALA A 50 0.63 -12.32 -13.37
C ALA A 50 1.74 -11.33 -12.96
N CYS A 51 1.42 -10.05 -12.74
CA CYS A 51 2.40 -8.99 -12.49
C CYS A 51 2.59 -8.68 -11.00
N ARG A 52 3.85 -8.52 -10.61
CA ARG A 52 4.26 -7.79 -9.39
C ARG A 52 4.53 -6.30 -9.66
N ARG A 53 4.09 -5.80 -10.82
CA ARG A 53 4.35 -4.42 -11.25
C ARG A 53 3.24 -3.50 -10.79
N ILE A 54 3.69 -2.27 -10.59
CA ILE A 54 3.13 -1.23 -9.78
C ILE A 54 2.82 -0.12 -10.77
N CYS A 55 1.54 0.20 -10.90
CA CYS A 55 0.93 1.10 -11.88
C CYS A 55 0.86 0.55 -13.32
N ILE A 56 -0.36 0.50 -13.85
CA ILE A 56 -0.69 0.05 -15.20
C ILE A 56 -1.73 1.04 -15.73
N PRO A 57 -1.45 1.76 -16.84
CA PRO A 57 -2.47 2.57 -17.49
C PRO A 57 -3.56 1.67 -18.07
N VAL A 58 -4.80 2.10 -17.91
CA VAL A 58 -6.00 1.41 -18.38
C VAL A 58 -6.84 2.38 -19.22
N ARG A 59 -7.89 1.90 -19.89
CA ARG A 59 -8.63 2.70 -20.87
C ARG A 59 -9.11 4.05 -20.35
N GLU A 60 -9.53 4.11 -19.08
CA GLU A 60 -10.09 5.30 -18.42
C GLU A 60 -9.34 5.65 -17.12
N GLY A 61 -8.01 5.50 -17.07
CA GLY A 61 -7.20 5.89 -15.90
C GLY A 61 -6.08 4.93 -15.58
N TYR A 62 -5.90 4.60 -14.29
CA TYR A 62 -4.79 3.82 -13.77
C TYR A 62 -5.24 2.70 -12.85
N PHE A 63 -4.56 1.56 -12.95
CA PHE A 63 -4.65 0.47 -12.00
C PHE A 63 -3.32 0.26 -11.28
N LEU A 64 -3.38 0.18 -9.96
CA LEU A 64 -2.26 0.16 -9.05
C LEU A 64 -2.33 -1.11 -8.20
N LEU A 65 -1.19 -1.77 -8.06
CA LEU A 65 -1.00 -2.90 -7.15
C LEU A 65 0.27 -2.67 -6.37
N PHE A 66 0.17 -2.57 -5.05
CA PHE A 66 1.33 -2.45 -4.18
C PHE A 66 1.09 -3.19 -2.86
N SER A 67 2.17 -3.52 -2.15
CA SER A 67 2.09 -4.05 -0.80
C SER A 67 2.58 -3.00 0.18
N LEU A 68 1.83 -2.80 1.26
CA LEU A 68 2.25 -1.90 2.32
C LEU A 68 3.48 -2.44 3.03
N LEU A 69 4.29 -1.54 3.58
CA LEU A 69 5.32 -1.90 4.54
C LEU A 69 4.84 -1.51 5.93
N ASP A 70 4.80 -2.47 6.85
CA ASP A 70 4.59 -2.19 8.27
C ASP A 70 5.95 -1.92 8.93
N LEU A 71 6.24 -0.64 9.19
CA LEU A 71 7.48 -0.24 9.84
C LEU A 71 7.52 -0.58 11.34
N LYS A 72 6.34 -0.79 11.96
CA LYS A 72 6.23 -1.21 13.35
C LYS A 72 6.49 -2.72 13.47
N ASN A 73 6.21 -3.51 12.43
CA ASN A 73 6.40 -4.96 12.43
C ASN A 73 7.06 -5.52 11.15
N ASP A 74 8.39 -5.62 11.17
CA ASP A 74 9.23 -6.12 10.06
C ASP A 74 9.01 -7.60 9.67
N ARG A 75 8.24 -8.35 10.47
CA ARG A 75 7.92 -9.78 10.27
C ARG A 75 6.53 -10.01 9.68
N LYS A 76 5.64 -9.03 9.77
CA LYS A 76 4.27 -9.16 9.26
C LYS A 76 4.30 -9.01 7.75
N LYS A 77 3.76 -10.00 7.05
CA LYS A 77 3.51 -9.89 5.61
C LYS A 77 2.23 -9.08 5.47
N GLU A 78 2.35 -7.90 4.89
CA GLU A 78 1.19 -7.05 4.64
C GLU A 78 0.39 -7.55 3.44
N ASP A 79 -0.92 -7.27 3.51
CA ASP A 79 -1.83 -7.58 2.44
C ASP A 79 -1.65 -6.59 1.27
N PRO A 80 -1.78 -7.05 0.02
CA PRO A 80 -1.74 -6.17 -1.13
C PRO A 80 -2.93 -5.20 -1.11
N VAL A 81 -2.68 -4.01 -1.63
CA VAL A 81 -3.68 -3.00 -1.96
C VAL A 81 -3.77 -2.95 -3.47
N TYR A 82 -4.98 -3.11 -3.99
CA TYR A 82 -5.31 -2.82 -5.37
C TYR A 82 -6.09 -1.51 -5.41
N LEU A 83 -5.75 -0.64 -6.35
CA LEU A 83 -6.37 0.65 -6.49
C LEU A 83 -6.62 0.91 -7.98
N TYR A 84 -7.85 1.16 -8.35
CA TYR A 84 -8.16 1.81 -9.62
C TYR A 84 -8.43 3.29 -9.35
N CYS A 85 -7.93 4.17 -10.20
CA CYS A 85 -8.30 5.58 -10.17
C CYS A 85 -8.41 6.17 -11.57
N SER A 86 -9.46 6.94 -11.78
CA SER A 86 -9.69 7.80 -12.93
C SER A 86 -9.92 9.24 -12.47
N ARG A 87 -10.21 10.14 -13.41
CA ARG A 87 -10.63 11.51 -13.07
C ARG A 87 -11.94 11.54 -12.28
N GLU A 88 -12.79 10.53 -12.43
CA GLU A 88 -14.15 10.52 -11.87
C GLU A 88 -14.29 9.57 -10.69
N ASP A 89 -13.63 8.42 -10.75
CA ASP A 89 -13.86 7.30 -9.84
C ASP A 89 -12.55 6.79 -9.23
N ALA A 90 -12.62 6.30 -7.99
CA ALA A 90 -11.53 5.56 -7.37
C ALA A 90 -12.08 4.32 -6.65
N PHE A 91 -11.42 3.18 -6.82
CA PHE A 91 -11.81 1.92 -6.19
C PHE A 91 -10.61 1.32 -5.48
N PHE A 92 -10.70 1.14 -4.16
CA PHE A 92 -9.67 0.53 -3.34
C PHE A 92 -10.07 -0.87 -2.94
N PHE A 93 -9.13 -1.82 -2.99
CA PHE A 93 -9.32 -3.21 -2.63
C PHE A 93 -8.20 -3.63 -1.69
N THR A 94 -8.54 -3.96 -0.44
CA THR A 94 -7.54 -4.26 0.57
C THR A 94 -8.10 -5.16 1.66
N ARG A 95 -7.23 -5.97 2.27
CA ARG A 95 -7.52 -6.69 3.53
C ARG A 95 -6.92 -5.97 4.73
N SER A 96 -6.09 -4.96 4.49
CA SER A 96 -5.41 -4.23 5.55
C SER A 96 -6.41 -3.38 6.32
N VAL A 97 -6.55 -3.67 7.62
CA VAL A 97 -7.38 -2.87 8.54
C VAL A 97 -6.91 -1.41 8.53
N ARG A 98 -5.58 -1.19 8.58
CA ARG A 98 -4.92 0.11 8.48
C ARG A 98 -5.38 0.89 7.25
N CYS A 99 -5.37 0.26 6.07
CA CYS A 99 -5.86 0.95 4.87
C CYS A 99 -7.32 1.35 4.96
N ARG A 100 -8.17 0.53 5.57
CA ARG A 100 -9.59 0.85 5.70
C ARG A 100 -9.80 2.07 6.61
N GLU A 101 -9.10 2.13 7.73
CA GLU A 101 -9.14 3.27 8.65
C GLU A 101 -8.71 4.58 7.94
N ILE A 102 -7.65 4.53 7.13
CA ILE A 102 -7.19 5.68 6.33
C ILE A 102 -8.23 6.07 5.27
N LEU A 103 -8.86 5.09 4.62
CA LEU A 103 -9.84 5.33 3.56
C LEU A 103 -11.15 5.88 4.11
N GLU A 104 -11.60 5.43 5.28
CA GLU A 104 -12.78 5.97 5.99
C GLU A 104 -12.59 7.47 6.31
N ASP A 105 -11.39 7.91 6.68
CA ASP A 105 -11.11 9.35 6.85
C ASP A 105 -11.06 10.11 5.51
N GLY A 106 -10.61 9.42 4.46
CA GLY A 106 -10.60 9.91 3.07
C GLY A 106 -11.98 10.13 2.46
N GLU A 107 -13.05 9.56 3.01
CA GLU A 107 -14.43 9.73 2.51
C GLU A 107 -14.91 11.18 2.52
N LYS A 108 -14.26 12.03 3.32
CA LYS A 108 -14.55 13.46 3.43
C LYS A 108 -14.09 14.27 2.22
N GLN A 109 -13.33 13.67 1.29
CA GLN A 109 -12.75 14.39 0.16
C GLN A 109 -13.77 14.63 -0.97
N GLU A 110 -13.61 15.75 -1.68
CA GLU A 110 -14.59 16.23 -2.65
C GLU A 110 -14.66 15.42 -3.95
N ASN A 111 -13.55 14.75 -4.32
CA ASN A 111 -13.43 13.96 -5.54
C ASN A 111 -12.47 12.76 -5.37
N ALA A 112 -12.54 11.81 -6.31
CA ALA A 112 -11.79 10.56 -6.30
C ALA A 112 -10.27 10.75 -6.21
N LEU A 113 -9.70 11.65 -7.02
CA LEU A 113 -8.26 11.93 -7.02
C LEU A 113 -7.77 12.51 -5.68
N ARG A 114 -8.55 13.38 -5.04
CA ARG A 114 -8.23 13.89 -3.70
C ARG A 114 -8.30 12.80 -2.63
N CYS A 115 -9.23 11.84 -2.75
CA CYS A 115 -9.24 10.67 -1.87
C CYS A 115 -7.96 9.84 -2.04
N VAL A 116 -7.50 9.63 -3.28
CA VAL A 116 -6.24 8.91 -3.56
C VAL A 116 -5.04 9.66 -2.99
N ALA A 117 -4.96 10.98 -3.20
CA ALA A 117 -3.90 11.80 -2.65
C ALA A 117 -3.90 11.77 -1.11
N HIS A 118 -5.07 11.91 -0.49
CA HIS A 118 -5.24 11.81 0.97
C HIS A 118 -4.78 10.45 1.50
N PHE A 119 -5.17 9.37 0.83
CA PHE A 119 -4.77 8.02 1.20
C PHE A 119 -3.25 7.87 1.25
N PHE A 120 -2.52 8.29 0.21
CA PHE A 120 -1.06 8.20 0.20
C PHE A 120 -0.40 9.14 1.21
N ALA A 121 -0.96 10.33 1.44
CA ALA A 121 -0.46 11.26 2.45
C ALA A 121 -0.61 10.69 3.87
N ALA A 122 -1.79 10.18 4.22
CA ALA A 122 -2.04 9.57 5.52
C ALA A 122 -1.20 8.29 5.72
N LEU A 123 -1.09 7.46 4.68
CA LEU A 123 -0.28 6.25 4.71
C LEU A 123 1.18 6.54 5.04
N THR A 124 1.76 7.59 4.45
CA THR A 124 3.17 7.97 4.68
C THR A 124 3.38 8.77 5.97
N ALA A 125 2.37 9.49 6.46
CA ALA A 125 2.45 10.19 7.74
C ALA A 125 2.62 9.22 8.93
N GLU A 126 1.96 8.06 8.89
CA GLU A 126 2.07 7.04 9.94
C GLU A 126 3.44 6.35 10.00
N ASP A 127 4.25 6.50 8.96
CA ASP A 127 5.56 5.88 8.88
C ASP A 127 6.62 6.63 9.70
N VAL A 128 6.36 7.90 10.08
CA VAL A 128 7.28 8.76 10.83
C VAL A 128 7.74 8.11 12.14
N ASP A 129 6.80 7.60 12.96
CA ASP A 129 7.13 6.86 14.20
C ASP A 129 8.10 5.69 13.96
N GLY A 130 7.92 5.02 12.82
CA GLY A 130 8.73 3.87 12.43
C GLY A 130 10.16 4.27 12.04
N LEU A 131 10.29 5.43 11.40
CA LEU A 131 11.57 6.02 11.03
C LEU A 131 12.35 6.50 12.27
N GLU A 132 11.69 7.20 13.19
CA GLU A 132 12.31 7.64 14.45
C GLU A 132 12.83 6.46 15.28
N ARG A 133 12.07 5.36 15.35
CA ARG A 133 12.55 4.13 16.02
C ARG A 133 13.74 3.49 15.33
N LEU A 134 13.81 3.56 14.01
CA LEU A 134 14.95 3.05 13.25
C LEU A 134 16.19 3.91 13.48
N GLU A 135 16.03 5.23 13.54
CA GLU A 135 17.09 6.18 13.90
C GLU A 135 17.63 5.90 15.31
N ALA A 136 16.75 5.75 16.30
CA ALA A 136 17.17 5.38 17.66
C ALA A 136 17.88 4.01 17.72
N GLU A 137 17.47 3.02 16.91
CA GLU A 137 18.16 1.72 16.80
C GLU A 137 19.59 1.86 16.24
N ILE A 138 19.79 2.80 15.30
CA ILE A 138 21.08 3.15 14.72
C ILE A 138 21.94 3.87 15.74
N GLU A 139 21.45 4.94 16.38
CA GLU A 139 22.18 5.71 17.39
C GLU A 139 22.66 4.81 18.54
N THR A 140 21.78 3.94 19.05
CA THR A 140 22.15 2.95 20.09
C THR A 140 23.26 2.01 19.62
N LEU A 141 23.27 1.63 18.34
CA LEU A 141 24.30 0.76 17.78
C LEU A 141 25.63 1.51 17.62
N GLU A 142 25.58 2.77 17.20
CA GLU A 142 26.74 3.65 17.07
C GLU A 142 27.40 3.88 18.43
N ASP A 143 26.63 4.21 19.47
CA ASP A 143 27.12 4.36 20.83
C ASP A 143 27.83 3.10 21.34
N LEU A 144 27.22 1.93 21.12
CA LEU A 144 27.82 0.66 21.52
C LEU A 144 29.13 0.39 20.77
N LEU A 145 29.22 0.75 19.50
CA LEU A 145 30.45 0.60 18.72
C LEU A 145 31.55 1.57 19.17
N LEU A 146 31.20 2.80 19.51
CA LEU A 146 32.15 3.84 19.93
C LEU A 146 32.65 3.64 21.36
N THR A 147 31.80 3.16 22.27
CA THR A 147 32.12 2.98 23.69
C THR A 147 32.70 1.61 24.01
N ALA A 148 32.47 0.58 23.19
CA ALA A 148 32.91 -0.77 23.49
C ALA A 148 34.41 -0.96 23.22
N ARG A 149 35.13 -1.50 24.22
CA ARG A 149 36.54 -1.94 24.03
C ARG A 149 36.68 -3.10 23.04
N LYS A 150 35.62 -3.91 22.87
CA LYS A 150 35.50 -4.95 21.84
C LYS A 150 34.03 -5.04 21.39
N PRO A 151 33.75 -5.21 20.08
CA PRO A 151 32.40 -5.41 19.58
C PRO A 151 31.73 -6.61 20.25
N SER A 152 30.47 -6.49 20.65
CA SER A 152 29.68 -7.63 21.15
C SER A 152 29.43 -8.66 20.04
N ASP A 153 29.28 -9.94 20.40
CA ASP A 153 29.04 -11.07 19.46
C ASP A 153 27.78 -10.91 18.57
N ASN A 154 26.92 -9.93 18.84
CA ASN A 154 25.70 -9.67 18.07
C ASN A 154 25.73 -8.36 17.27
N THR A 155 26.83 -7.60 17.32
CA THR A 155 26.95 -6.30 16.65
C THR A 155 26.79 -6.43 15.13
N GLU A 156 27.49 -7.39 14.51
CA GLU A 156 27.38 -7.67 13.08
C GLU A 156 25.96 -8.07 12.67
N LYS A 157 25.29 -8.88 13.49
CA LYS A 157 23.89 -9.30 13.22
C LYS A 157 22.94 -8.11 13.25
N ARG A 158 23.15 -7.15 14.16
CA ARG A 158 22.37 -5.90 14.23
C ARG A 158 22.62 -5.03 12.99
N ILE A 159 23.87 -4.84 12.58
CA ILE A 159 24.20 -4.12 11.33
C ILE A 159 23.51 -4.76 10.13
N ILE A 160 23.59 -6.09 10.00
CA ILE A 160 22.93 -6.81 8.89
C ILE A 160 21.41 -6.64 8.95
N ARG A 161 20.80 -6.66 10.14
CA ARG A 161 19.36 -6.45 10.32
C ARG A 161 18.93 -5.06 9.90
N ILE A 162 19.59 -4.01 10.41
CA ILE A 162 19.30 -2.61 10.07
C ILE A 162 19.44 -2.40 8.56
N ARG A 163 20.54 -2.87 7.96
CA ARG A 163 20.76 -2.78 6.50
C ARG A 163 19.63 -3.44 5.70
N LYS A 164 19.14 -4.61 6.12
CA LYS A 164 18.01 -5.29 5.48
C LYS A 164 16.71 -4.51 5.63
N LYS A 165 16.46 -3.91 6.80
CA LYS A 165 15.29 -3.02 7.02
C LYS A 165 15.34 -1.80 6.12
N LEU A 166 16.47 -1.09 6.08
CA LEU A 166 16.70 0.08 5.22
C LEU A 166 16.48 -0.24 3.74
N LEU A 167 16.99 -1.38 3.26
CA LEU A 167 16.80 -1.76 1.86
C LEU A 167 15.33 -2.05 1.51
N ARG A 168 14.57 -2.63 2.44
CA ARG A 168 13.12 -2.84 2.25
C ARG A 168 12.37 -1.50 2.22
N LEU A 169 12.72 -0.60 3.14
CA LEU A 169 12.15 0.74 3.22
C LEU A 169 12.42 1.55 1.96
N LYS A 170 13.67 1.55 1.48
CA LYS A 170 14.07 2.19 0.24
C LYS A 170 13.23 1.68 -0.94
N ARG A 171 13.14 0.36 -1.11
CA ARG A 171 12.34 -0.25 -2.19
C ARG A 171 10.87 0.13 -2.09
N TYR A 172 10.32 0.19 -0.88
CA TYR A 172 8.94 0.58 -0.65
C TYR A 172 8.67 2.03 -1.09
N TYR A 173 9.49 2.98 -0.65
CA TYR A 173 9.34 4.38 -1.06
C TYR A 173 9.68 4.64 -2.53
N GLU A 174 10.62 3.90 -3.11
CA GLU A 174 10.87 3.93 -4.56
C GLU A 174 9.64 3.46 -5.34
N GLN A 175 8.98 2.39 -4.87
CA GLN A 175 7.73 1.91 -5.46
C GLN A 175 6.61 2.95 -5.38
N LEU A 176 6.40 3.54 -4.20
CA LEU A 176 5.41 4.62 -4.04
C LEU A 176 5.74 5.83 -4.93
N ARG A 177 7.01 6.22 -5.02
CA ARG A 177 7.44 7.33 -5.87
C ARG A 177 7.16 7.06 -7.35
N MET A 178 7.40 5.84 -7.83
CA MET A 178 7.09 5.46 -9.21
C MET A 178 5.58 5.56 -9.48
N ILE A 179 4.74 5.03 -8.57
CA ILE A 179 3.27 5.16 -8.65
C ILE A 179 2.85 6.62 -8.77
N LEU A 180 3.30 7.44 -7.83
CA LEU A 180 2.87 8.83 -7.74
C LEU A 180 3.40 9.67 -8.91
N GLY A 181 4.57 9.32 -9.44
CA GLY A 181 5.09 9.90 -10.67
C GLY A 181 4.17 9.64 -11.86
N GLU A 182 3.81 8.38 -12.11
CA GLU A 182 2.91 8.03 -13.22
C GLU A 182 1.53 8.70 -13.08
N LEU A 183 0.99 8.81 -11.87
CA LEU A 183 -0.28 9.49 -11.63
C LEU A 183 -0.24 11.01 -11.87
N THR A 184 0.93 11.65 -11.76
CA THR A 184 1.08 13.11 -11.88
C THR A 184 1.57 13.56 -13.25
N GLU A 185 2.24 12.69 -14.01
CA GLU A 185 2.68 12.98 -15.38
C GLU A 185 1.52 13.09 -16.38
N ASP A 186 0.38 12.44 -16.11
CA ASP A 186 -0.81 12.44 -16.97
C ASP A 186 -1.83 13.57 -16.69
N ASP A 187 -1.57 14.38 -15.68
CA ASP A 187 -2.35 15.60 -15.37
C ASP A 187 -1.83 16.86 -16.12
N ALA A 188 -0.85 16.71 -17.03
CA ALA A 188 -0.21 17.78 -17.81
C ALA A 188 -0.68 17.90 -19.27
#